data_AF-A0A7C6FPP9-F1
#
_entry.id   AF-A0A7C6FPP9-F1
#
_cell.length_a   1.000
_cell.length_b   1.000
_cell.length_c   1.000
_cell.angle_alpha   90.00
_cell.angle_beta   90.00
_cell.angle_gamma   90.00
#
_symmetry.space_group_name_H-M   'P 1'
#
loop_
_entity.id
_entity.type
_entity.pdbx_description
1 polymer ?
#
loop_
_entity_poly.entity_id
_entity_poly.type
_entity_poly.pdbx_seq_one_letter_code
_entity_poly.pdbx_strand_id
1 'polypeptide(L)'
;MTHIQKITKYVLSSFLLITGMTLYGQNDLHFSYECQDKALSPIKAKILLKSPDKEIFNLFADTVSNFVFSGKNYFKSKGNYTLLITYSTENYGKDSIDYDFDISGTEINTDISIEFDYRERLIKKGDIFIKGEKVINSYIRVNKYYNAPKLIDIALDNEYLGDEYYKGPFFKIKNNSKDTLYGEHLPGYFWGTLSYRKNDSTLFTKIGILDYMFVDSPPLYPDSIKYATVGSFGLTKKLVPFEYRFEVMLADKWQSQGIGVYKELKHIIWWAGTKNYYKLKYDFKVDK
;
A
#
# COMPACT_ATOMS: atom_id res chain seq x y z
N MET A 1 2.81 0.35 -57.09
CA MET A 1 2.79 -0.10 -55.68
C MET A 1 1.85 -1.29 -55.58
N THR A 2 2.37 -2.49 -55.33
CA THR A 2 1.60 -3.74 -55.41
C THR A 2 0.62 -3.84 -54.25
N HIS A 3 -0.52 -4.52 -54.46
CA HIS A 3 -1.60 -4.67 -53.47
C HIS A 3 -1.09 -5.22 -52.11
N ILE A 4 -0.03 -6.02 -52.16
CA ILE A 4 0.68 -6.60 -51.00
C ILE A 4 1.34 -5.51 -50.15
N GLN A 5 2.00 -4.51 -50.74
CA GLN A 5 2.66 -3.42 -50.00
C GLN A 5 1.66 -2.55 -49.22
N LYS A 6 0.44 -2.38 -49.74
CA LYS A 6 -0.63 -1.68 -49.01
C LYS A 6 -1.09 -2.49 -47.78
N ILE A 7 -1.32 -3.80 -47.94
CA ILE A 7 -1.76 -4.68 -46.85
C ILE A 7 -0.70 -4.74 -45.74
N THR A 8 0.58 -4.92 -46.10
CA THR A 8 1.66 -4.95 -45.11
C THR A 8 1.75 -3.64 -44.32
N LYS A 9 1.57 -2.49 -44.98
CA LYS A 9 1.58 -1.19 -44.30
C LYS A 9 0.40 -1.03 -43.33
N TYR A 10 -0.80 -1.45 -43.71
CA TYR A 10 -1.97 -1.43 -42.83
C TYR A 10 -1.84 -2.37 -41.63
N VAL A 11 -1.29 -3.58 -41.84
CA VAL A 11 -1.05 -4.54 -40.75
C VAL A 11 0.02 -4.01 -39.79
N LEU A 12 1.12 -3.45 -40.31
CA LEU A 12 2.18 -2.87 -39.48
C LEU A 12 1.67 -1.67 -38.66
N SER A 13 0.89 -0.77 -39.27
CA SER A 13 0.29 0.37 -38.55
C SER A 13 -0.74 -0.08 -37.51
N SER A 14 -1.48 -1.15 -37.78
CA SER A 14 -2.43 -1.72 -36.81
C SER A 14 -1.69 -2.39 -35.64
N PHE A 15 -0.58 -3.10 -35.90
CA PHE A 15 0.27 -3.67 -34.85
C PHE A 15 0.96 -2.57 -34.02
N LEU A 16 1.41 -1.49 -34.65
CA LEU A 16 1.94 -0.29 -33.98
C LEU A 16 0.87 0.44 -33.16
N LEU A 17 -0.39 0.47 -33.61
CA LEU A 17 -1.51 1.00 -32.84
C LEU A 17 -1.89 0.10 -31.67
N ILE A 18 -1.84 -1.23 -31.82
CA ILE A 18 -2.12 -2.18 -30.74
C ILE A 18 -0.99 -2.22 -29.71
N THR A 19 0.27 -2.07 -30.14
CA THR A 19 1.42 -1.95 -29.24
C THR A 19 1.58 -0.54 -28.65
N GLY A 20 1.07 0.48 -29.33
CA GLY A 20 1.05 1.88 -28.90
C GLY A 20 -0.20 2.26 -28.09
N MET A 21 -1.25 1.43 -28.13
CA MET A 21 -2.25 1.37 -27.07
C MET A 21 -1.51 0.88 -25.83
N THR A 22 -0.96 1.82 -25.08
CA THR A 22 -0.60 1.61 -23.68
C THR A 22 -1.79 0.90 -23.06
N LEU A 23 -1.62 -0.39 -22.75
CA LEU A 23 -2.57 -1.16 -21.96
C LEU A 23 -2.91 -0.26 -20.78
N TYR A 24 -4.12 0.31 -20.79
CA TYR A 24 -4.62 1.12 -19.69
C TYR A 24 -4.67 0.17 -18.50
N GLY A 25 -3.63 0.23 -17.66
CA GLY A 25 -3.66 -0.43 -16.38
C GLY A 25 -4.89 0.07 -15.63
N GLN A 26 -5.71 -0.85 -15.13
CA GLN A 26 -6.79 -0.53 -14.20
C GLN A 26 -6.17 -0.24 -12.83
N ASN A 27 -5.29 0.74 -12.76
CA ASN A 27 -4.67 1.17 -11.50
C ASN A 27 -5.60 2.18 -10.83
N ASP A 28 -6.35 1.70 -9.85
CA ASP A 28 -7.24 2.53 -9.04
C ASP A 28 -6.41 3.32 -8.01
N LEU A 29 -6.71 4.61 -7.85
CA LEU A 29 -6.14 5.45 -6.80
C LEU A 29 -7.00 5.37 -5.55
N HIS A 30 -6.38 5.08 -4.42
CA HIS A 30 -6.93 5.39 -3.10
C HIS A 30 -6.08 6.49 -2.47
N PHE A 31 -6.71 7.59 -2.09
CA PHE A 31 -6.02 8.75 -1.53
C PHE A 31 -6.54 9.05 -0.14
N SER A 32 -5.62 9.32 0.78
CA SER A 32 -5.93 9.78 2.13
C SER A 32 -5.04 10.95 2.53
N TYR A 33 -5.66 11.89 3.23
CA TYR A 33 -5.02 13.02 3.86
C TYR A 33 -5.47 13.09 5.33
N GLU A 34 -4.53 13.32 6.24
CA GLU A 34 -4.82 13.51 7.65
C GLU A 34 -3.89 14.57 8.27
N CYS A 35 -4.45 15.42 9.14
CA CYS A 35 -3.73 16.26 10.07
C CYS A 35 -4.18 15.86 11.48
N GLN A 36 -3.32 15.15 12.20
CA GLN A 36 -3.68 14.55 13.49
C GLN A 36 -3.66 15.57 14.64
N ASP A 37 -2.83 16.62 14.53
CA ASP A 37 -2.62 17.56 15.62
C ASP A 37 -3.43 18.86 15.44
N LYS A 38 -4.29 19.14 16.42
CA LYS A 38 -5.07 20.39 16.48
C LYS A 38 -4.19 21.63 16.56
N ALA A 39 -2.96 21.53 17.05
CA ALA A 39 -2.00 22.63 17.11
C ALA A 39 -1.64 23.16 15.71
N LEU A 40 -1.80 22.34 14.66
CA LEU A 40 -1.57 22.73 13.27
C LEU A 40 -2.82 23.31 12.61
N SER A 41 -3.99 23.26 13.26
CA SER A 41 -5.26 23.70 12.71
C SER A 41 -5.45 25.23 12.82
N PRO A 42 -5.98 25.90 11.78
CA PRO A 42 -6.26 25.36 10.45
C PRO A 42 -4.97 25.21 9.63
N ILE A 43 -4.75 24.01 9.07
CA ILE A 43 -3.71 23.76 8.08
C ILE A 43 -4.34 23.87 6.69
N LYS A 44 -3.87 24.81 5.88
CA LYS A 44 -4.26 24.91 4.46
C LYS A 44 -3.34 23.98 3.68
N ALA A 45 -3.82 22.83 3.25
CA ALA A 45 -3.05 21.88 2.45
C ALA A 45 -3.56 21.81 1.02
N LYS A 46 -2.63 21.72 0.07
CA LYS A 46 -2.92 21.48 -1.34
C LYS A 46 -1.95 20.45 -1.89
N ILE A 47 -2.53 19.41 -2.50
CA ILE A 47 -1.84 18.20 -2.95
C ILE A 47 -2.24 17.96 -4.40
N LEU A 48 -1.25 18.01 -5.28
CA LEU A 48 -1.40 17.80 -6.71
C LEU A 48 -0.59 16.57 -7.14
N LEU A 49 -1.15 15.80 -8.07
CA LEU A 49 -0.44 14.72 -8.75
C LEU A 49 -0.16 15.15 -10.19
N LYS A 50 1.11 15.18 -10.59
CA LYS A 50 1.54 15.46 -11.95
C LYS A 50 1.89 14.14 -12.64
N SER A 51 1.33 13.92 -13.83
CA SER A 51 1.59 12.73 -14.63
C SER A 51 2.84 12.90 -15.51
N PRO A 52 3.41 11.79 -16.05
CA PRO A 52 4.49 11.84 -17.03
C PRO A 52 4.15 12.69 -18.26
N ASP A 53 2.86 12.71 -18.62
CA ASP A 53 2.34 13.46 -19.77
C ASP A 53 2.00 14.92 -19.42
N LYS A 54 2.42 15.38 -18.23
CA LYS A 54 2.20 16.74 -17.71
C LYS A 54 0.73 17.06 -17.39
N GLU A 55 -0.16 16.07 -17.35
CA GLU A 55 -1.50 16.23 -16.79
C GLU A 55 -1.39 16.47 -15.28
N ILE A 56 -2.20 17.39 -14.73
CA ILE A 56 -2.18 17.73 -13.30
C ILE A 56 -3.54 17.41 -12.71
N PHE A 57 -3.56 16.53 -11.72
CA PHE A 57 -4.74 16.17 -10.95
C PHE A 57 -4.71 16.87 -9.59
N ASN A 58 -5.81 17.53 -9.23
CA ASN A 58 -5.98 18.08 -7.89
C ASN A 58 -6.54 16.99 -6.97
N LEU A 59 -5.69 16.42 -6.11
CA LEU A 59 -6.11 15.36 -5.18
C LEU A 59 -6.78 15.94 -3.94
N PHE A 60 -6.31 17.09 -3.47
CA PHE A 60 -6.85 17.76 -2.29
C PHE A 60 -6.47 19.25 -2.27
N ALA A 61 -7.40 20.11 -1.87
CA ALA A 61 -7.14 21.54 -1.67
C ALA A 61 -8.17 22.12 -0.67
N ASP A 62 -7.92 21.96 0.62
CA ASP A 62 -8.84 22.39 1.68
C ASP A 62 -8.10 22.60 3.03
N THR A 63 -8.87 22.83 4.08
CA THR A 63 -8.48 23.05 5.48
C THR A 63 -9.04 22.00 6.45
N VAL A 64 -9.90 21.09 5.96
CA VAL A 64 -10.40 19.98 6.76
C VAL A 64 -9.24 19.13 7.26
N SER A 65 -9.35 18.58 8.47
CA SER A 65 -8.26 17.81 9.08
C SER A 65 -8.15 16.38 8.55
N ASN A 66 -9.14 15.87 7.84
CA ASN A 66 -9.10 14.55 7.23
C ASN A 66 -9.87 14.53 5.90
N PHE A 67 -9.42 13.70 4.98
CA PHE A 67 -10.07 13.49 3.70
C PHE A 67 -9.65 12.15 3.10
N VAL A 68 -10.61 11.41 2.55
CA VAL A 68 -10.35 10.13 1.89
C VAL A 68 -11.22 10.03 0.65
N PHE A 69 -10.65 9.54 -0.45
CA PHE A 69 -11.42 9.16 -1.63
C PHE A 69 -10.75 8.04 -2.41
N SER A 70 -11.53 7.40 -3.28
CA SER A 70 -11.03 6.48 -4.29
C SER A 70 -11.49 6.93 -5.67
N GLY A 71 -10.63 6.76 -6.67
CA GLY A 71 -10.95 7.16 -8.04
C GLY A 71 -10.13 6.42 -9.09
N LYS A 72 -10.57 6.53 -10.34
CA LYS A 72 -9.96 5.87 -11.50
C LYS A 72 -9.34 6.90 -12.44
N ASN A 73 -8.51 6.44 -13.36
CA ASN A 73 -7.92 7.25 -14.44
C ASN A 73 -6.89 8.32 -14.00
N TYR A 74 -6.28 8.15 -12.82
CA TYR A 74 -5.16 9.00 -12.38
C TYR A 74 -3.80 8.52 -12.94
N PHE A 75 -3.71 7.22 -13.22
CA PHE A 75 -2.48 6.55 -13.67
C PHE A 75 -2.59 5.99 -15.09
N LYS A 76 -2.92 6.85 -16.07
CA LYS A 76 -3.12 6.43 -17.47
C LYS A 76 -1.82 6.06 -18.20
N SER A 77 -0.68 6.54 -17.71
CA SER A 77 0.60 6.45 -18.41
C SER A 77 1.65 5.84 -17.50
N LYS A 78 2.48 4.96 -18.04
CA LYS A 78 3.65 4.45 -17.31
C LYS A 78 4.71 5.54 -17.19
N GLY A 79 5.50 5.50 -16.12
CA GLY A 79 6.63 6.41 -15.91
C GLY A 79 6.54 7.18 -14.60
N ASN A 80 7.28 8.28 -14.54
CA ASN A 80 7.47 9.05 -13.33
C ASN A 80 6.32 10.04 -13.07
N TYR A 81 5.73 9.94 -11.89
CA TYR A 81 4.72 10.84 -11.35
C TYR A 81 5.33 11.66 -10.21
N THR A 82 4.87 12.91 -10.07
CA THR A 82 5.29 13.79 -8.98
C THR A 82 4.10 14.20 -8.13
N LEU A 83 4.19 13.97 -6.81
CA LEU A 83 3.30 14.60 -5.84
C LEU A 83 3.87 15.96 -5.44
N LEU A 84 3.18 17.03 -5.81
CA LEU A 84 3.45 18.37 -5.28
C LEU A 84 2.55 18.60 -4.07
N ILE A 85 3.17 18.75 -2.90
CA ILE A 85 2.48 18.95 -1.64
C ILE A 85 2.88 20.33 -1.12
N THR A 86 1.88 21.12 -0.78
CA THR A 86 2.04 22.45 -0.19
C THR A 86 1.19 22.51 1.05
N TYR A 87 1.71 23.09 2.13
CA TYR A 87 0.89 23.44 3.28
C TYR A 87 1.22 24.83 3.80
N SER A 88 0.27 25.43 4.49
CA SER A 88 0.42 26.70 5.20
C SER A 88 -0.36 26.64 6.50
N THR A 89 0.29 27.07 7.58
CA THR A 89 -0.32 27.26 8.91
C THR A 89 -0.04 28.69 9.38
N GLU A 90 -0.85 29.22 10.29
CA GLU A 90 -0.62 30.55 10.85
C GLU A 90 0.61 30.58 11.76
N ASN A 91 0.80 29.53 12.56
CA ASN A 91 1.82 29.49 13.61
C ASN A 91 3.19 28.95 13.16
N TYR A 92 3.25 28.19 12.07
CA TYR A 92 4.46 27.49 11.63
C TYR A 92 4.83 27.77 10.17
N GLY A 93 4.18 28.77 9.56
CA GLY A 93 4.49 29.23 8.22
C GLY A 93 4.03 28.27 7.13
N LYS A 94 4.71 28.33 5.98
CA LYS A 94 4.40 27.58 4.77
C LYS A 94 5.64 26.84 4.27
N ASP A 95 5.42 25.64 3.73
CA ASP A 95 6.46 24.88 3.04
C ASP A 95 5.84 23.96 1.98
N SER A 96 6.69 23.42 1.11
CA SER A 96 6.31 22.57 0.00
C SER A 96 7.38 21.54 -0.34
N ILE A 97 6.93 20.41 -0.86
CA ILE A 97 7.80 19.34 -1.35
C ILE A 97 7.25 18.77 -2.66
N ASP A 98 8.17 18.40 -3.56
CA ASP A 98 7.90 17.53 -4.69
C ASP A 98 8.42 16.13 -4.32
N TYR A 99 7.59 15.10 -4.50
CA TYR A 99 7.96 13.71 -4.27
C TYR A 99 7.69 12.87 -5.52
N ASP A 100 8.76 12.36 -6.12
CA ASP A 100 8.69 11.57 -7.34
C ASP A 100 8.56 10.07 -7.05
N PHE A 101 7.73 9.38 -7.84
CA PHE A 101 7.58 7.93 -7.82
C PHE A 101 7.16 7.40 -9.19
N ASP A 102 7.59 6.18 -9.53
CA ASP A 102 7.26 5.58 -10.84
C ASP A 102 6.04 4.66 -10.78
N ILE A 103 5.25 4.63 -11.86
CA ILE A 103 4.21 3.62 -12.10
C ILE A 103 4.65 2.73 -13.26
N SER A 104 4.68 1.41 -13.05
CA SER A 104 5.08 0.45 -14.09
C SER A 104 3.98 0.19 -15.11
N GLY A 105 2.71 0.39 -14.72
CA GLY A 105 1.52 0.10 -15.50
C GLY A 105 0.95 -1.30 -15.24
N THR A 106 1.52 -2.06 -14.31
CA THR A 106 1.06 -3.41 -13.92
C THR A 106 0.43 -3.44 -12.53
N GLU A 107 0.40 -2.31 -11.84
CA GLU A 107 -0.29 -2.11 -10.57
C GLU A 107 -1.80 -2.33 -10.73
N ILE A 108 -2.43 -2.96 -9.73
CA ILE A 108 -3.89 -3.06 -9.59
C ILE A 108 -4.43 -1.81 -8.89
N ASN A 109 -3.73 -1.34 -7.87
CA ASN A 109 -4.08 -0.12 -7.16
C ASN A 109 -2.83 0.54 -6.58
N THR A 110 -2.91 1.85 -6.41
CA THR A 110 -1.91 2.66 -5.72
C THR A 110 -2.60 3.44 -4.62
N ASP A 111 -2.09 3.28 -3.40
CA ASP A 111 -2.52 4.04 -2.23
C ASP A 111 -1.54 5.18 -1.99
N ILE A 112 -2.04 6.40 -1.90
CA ILE A 112 -1.28 7.59 -1.55
C ILE A 112 -1.84 8.12 -0.23
N SER A 113 -1.00 8.16 0.81
CA SER A 113 -1.36 8.73 2.11
C SER A 113 -0.43 9.86 2.48
N ILE A 114 -1.00 11.00 2.85
CA ILE A 114 -0.28 12.17 3.34
C ILE A 114 -0.76 12.50 4.75
N GLU A 115 0.16 12.59 5.69
CA GLU A 115 -0.14 12.83 7.11
C GLU A 115 0.72 13.96 7.66
N PHE A 116 0.11 14.87 8.42
CA PHE A 116 0.79 15.92 9.17
C PHE A 116 0.56 15.75 10.67
N ASP A 117 1.63 15.87 11.43
CA ASP A 117 1.64 15.67 12.88
C ASP A 117 2.65 16.63 13.53
N TYR A 118 2.40 17.06 14.77
CA TYR A 118 3.26 18.02 15.47
C TYR A 118 3.81 17.41 16.76
N ARG A 119 5.02 16.86 16.66
CA ARG A 119 5.64 16.11 17.77
C ARG A 119 7.01 16.63 18.13
N GLU A 120 7.35 16.37 19.38
CA GLU A 120 8.67 16.63 19.94
C GLU A 120 9.69 15.71 19.27
N ARG A 121 10.75 16.27 18.68
CA ARG A 121 11.81 15.49 18.07
C ARG A 121 12.53 14.68 19.14
N LEU A 122 12.74 13.38 18.91
CA LEU A 122 13.66 12.59 19.72
C LEU A 122 15.04 12.62 19.06
N ILE A 123 16.05 13.09 19.78
CA ILE A 123 17.44 13.18 19.32
C ILE A 123 18.24 12.12 20.06
N LYS A 124 18.86 11.20 19.31
CA LYS A 124 19.76 10.21 19.89
C LYS A 124 21.11 10.88 20.24
N LYS A 125 21.54 10.76 21.50
CA LYS A 125 22.87 11.19 21.98
C LYS A 125 23.51 10.01 22.71
N GLY A 126 24.45 9.34 22.05
CA GLY A 126 24.99 8.06 22.54
C GLY A 126 23.86 7.02 22.62
N ASP A 127 23.67 6.41 23.80
CA ASP A 127 22.66 5.38 24.04
C ASP A 127 21.32 5.92 24.57
N ILE A 128 21.20 7.24 24.75
CA ILE A 128 19.97 7.87 25.24
C ILE A 128 19.26 8.68 24.16
N PHE A 129 17.94 8.73 24.24
CA PHE A 129 17.11 9.65 23.46
C PHE A 129 16.74 10.84 24.33
N ILE A 130 17.08 12.05 23.87
CA ILE A 130 16.68 13.29 24.51
C ILE A 130 15.60 13.98 23.68
N LYS A 131 14.75 14.75 24.37
CA LYS A 131 13.73 15.59 23.74
C LYS A 131 14.39 16.82 23.11
N GLY A 132 14.06 17.08 21.86
CA GLY A 132 14.47 18.25 21.08
C GLY A 132 13.30 19.21 20.87
N GLU A 133 13.45 20.12 19.90
CA GLU A 133 12.38 21.04 19.53
C GLU A 133 11.19 20.28 18.91
N LYS A 134 9.98 20.84 19.09
CA LYS A 134 8.79 20.37 18.39
C LYS A 134 8.85 20.78 16.93
N VAL A 135 8.65 19.82 16.05
CA VAL A 135 8.67 20.01 14.60
C VAL A 135 7.42 19.41 13.98
N ILE A 136 7.05 19.93 12.81
CA ILE A 136 6.02 19.30 11.99
C ILE A 136 6.65 18.06 11.35
N ASN A 137 6.05 16.90 11.56
CA ASN A 137 6.36 15.70 10.81
C ASN A 137 5.32 15.55 9.70
N SER A 138 5.82 15.44 8.48
CA SER A 138 4.99 15.30 7.29
C SER A 138 5.35 14.00 6.60
N TYR A 139 4.41 13.08 6.54
CA TYR A 139 4.60 11.74 6.01
C TYR A 139 3.95 11.61 4.63
N ILE A 140 4.69 11.05 3.67
CA ILE A 140 4.22 10.73 2.33
C ILE A 140 4.46 9.24 2.13
N ARG A 141 3.39 8.46 1.95
CA ARG A 141 3.51 7.05 1.60
C ARG A 141 2.83 6.80 0.28
N VAL A 142 3.52 6.09 -0.60
CA VAL A 142 2.97 5.56 -1.85
C VAL A 142 3.11 4.05 -1.80
N ASN A 143 2.01 3.33 -1.65
CA ASN A 143 2.00 1.87 -1.69
C ASN A 143 1.41 1.42 -3.02
N LYS A 144 2.18 0.64 -3.78
CA LYS A 144 1.73 0.06 -5.06
C LYS A 144 1.43 -1.41 -4.85
N TYR A 145 0.29 -1.85 -5.37
CA TYR A 145 -0.16 -3.22 -5.21
C TYR A 145 -0.25 -3.92 -6.56
N TYR A 146 0.26 -5.14 -6.61
CA TYR A 146 0.36 -5.96 -7.81
C TYR A 146 -0.36 -7.28 -7.59
N ASN A 147 -0.76 -7.93 -8.68
CA ASN A 147 -1.21 -9.31 -8.59
C ASN A 147 -0.01 -10.18 -8.21
N ALA A 148 -0.21 -11.08 -7.25
CA ALA A 148 0.83 -12.04 -6.91
C ALA A 148 1.18 -12.93 -8.12
N PRO A 149 2.48 -13.22 -8.33
CA PRO A 149 2.90 -14.23 -9.29
C PRO A 149 2.20 -15.57 -9.05
N LYS A 150 1.86 -16.28 -10.13
CA LYS A 150 1.24 -17.62 -10.07
C LYS A 150 2.08 -18.68 -9.34
N LEU A 151 3.35 -18.38 -9.07
CA LEU A 151 4.27 -19.26 -8.35
C LEU A 151 4.09 -19.16 -6.83
N ILE A 152 3.34 -18.17 -6.33
CA ILE A 152 3.05 -18.02 -4.91
C ILE A 152 1.60 -18.47 -4.69
N ASP A 153 1.45 -19.60 -4.02
CA ASP A 153 0.15 -20.21 -3.77
C ASP A 153 -0.34 -19.88 -2.36
N ILE A 154 -1.66 -19.77 -2.21
CA ILE A 154 -2.32 -19.67 -0.92
C ILE A 154 -3.49 -20.66 -0.86
N ALA A 155 -3.61 -21.37 0.26
CA ALA A 155 -4.69 -22.30 0.52
C ALA A 155 -5.13 -22.25 1.98
N LEU A 156 -6.41 -22.46 2.25
CA LEU A 156 -6.91 -22.70 3.61
C LEU A 156 -6.33 -24.01 4.15
N ASP A 157 -5.82 -23.96 5.37
CA ASP A 157 -5.36 -25.14 6.08
C ASP A 157 -6.40 -25.62 7.08
N ASN A 158 -7.06 -26.73 6.74
CA ASN A 158 -8.06 -27.36 7.59
C ASN A 158 -7.46 -28.32 8.63
N GLU A 159 -6.17 -28.64 8.52
CA GLU A 159 -5.49 -29.59 9.42
C GLU A 159 -4.88 -28.90 10.63
N TYR A 160 -4.35 -27.69 10.45
CA TYR A 160 -3.72 -26.94 11.52
C TYR A 160 -4.78 -26.26 12.40
N LEU A 161 -5.02 -26.82 13.58
CA LEU A 161 -6.01 -26.32 14.55
C LEU A 161 -5.50 -25.15 15.41
N GLY A 162 -4.24 -24.76 15.22
CA GLY A 162 -3.55 -23.77 16.04
C GLY A 162 -3.14 -24.30 17.42
N ASP A 163 -2.83 -23.39 18.33
CA ASP A 163 -2.40 -23.70 19.70
C ASP A 163 -3.30 -23.00 20.73
N GLU A 164 -2.88 -22.91 21.99
CA GLU A 164 -3.65 -22.25 23.05
C GLU A 164 -3.80 -20.72 22.83
N TYR A 165 -2.88 -20.12 22.07
CA TYR A 165 -2.80 -18.68 21.79
C TYR A 165 -3.42 -18.32 20.42
N TYR A 166 -3.20 -19.14 19.40
CA TYR A 166 -3.60 -18.88 18.02
C TYR A 166 -4.70 -19.84 17.58
N LYS A 167 -5.87 -19.31 17.25
CA LYS A 167 -7.00 -20.07 16.68
C LYS A 167 -7.28 -19.60 15.26
N GLY A 168 -7.46 -20.56 14.35
CA GLY A 168 -7.58 -20.32 12.91
C GLY A 168 -8.90 -19.65 12.49
N PRO A 169 -9.09 -19.37 11.19
CA PRO A 169 -8.43 -20.07 10.09
C PRO A 169 -6.95 -19.76 9.90
N PHE A 170 -6.23 -20.79 9.45
CA PHE A 170 -4.85 -20.70 9.02
C PHE A 170 -4.77 -20.90 7.52
N PHE A 171 -3.82 -20.24 6.88
CA PHE A 171 -3.61 -20.29 5.45
C PHE A 171 -2.17 -20.70 5.17
N LYS A 172 -1.98 -21.79 4.41
CA LYS A 172 -0.70 -22.21 3.88
C LYS A 172 -0.34 -21.31 2.71
N ILE A 173 0.76 -20.55 2.82
CA ILE A 173 1.36 -19.78 1.74
C ILE A 173 2.61 -20.53 1.29
N LYS A 174 2.63 -20.96 0.03
CA LYS A 174 3.76 -21.67 -0.58
C LYS A 174 4.45 -20.78 -1.59
N ASN A 175 5.75 -20.62 -1.45
CA ASN A 175 6.57 -19.89 -2.41
C ASN A 175 7.27 -20.87 -3.35
N ASN A 176 6.75 -21.08 -4.56
CA ASN A 176 7.42 -21.86 -5.61
C ASN A 176 8.25 -20.97 -6.55
N SER A 177 8.51 -19.71 -6.17
CA SER A 177 9.36 -18.80 -6.91
C SER A 177 10.81 -18.88 -6.43
N LYS A 178 11.72 -18.21 -7.14
CA LYS A 178 13.13 -18.09 -6.76
C LYS A 178 13.40 -16.91 -5.82
N ASP A 179 12.39 -16.08 -5.56
CA ASP A 179 12.54 -14.87 -4.76
C ASP A 179 12.32 -15.17 -3.28
N THR A 180 12.99 -14.42 -2.40
CA THR A 180 12.63 -14.39 -0.97
C THR A 180 11.54 -13.36 -0.76
N LEU A 181 10.45 -13.77 -0.12
CA LEU A 181 9.28 -12.93 0.08
C LEU A 181 9.19 -12.47 1.53
N TYR A 182 8.77 -11.23 1.73
CA TYR A 182 8.68 -10.54 3.01
C TYR A 182 7.23 -10.16 3.28
N GLY A 183 6.83 -10.14 4.55
CA GLY A 183 5.54 -9.60 4.97
C GLY A 183 5.49 -8.05 4.91
N GLU A 184 4.28 -7.49 4.81
CA GLU A 184 4.07 -6.03 4.70
C GLU A 184 4.58 -5.22 5.90
N HIS A 185 4.45 -5.79 7.10
CA HIS A 185 4.83 -5.11 8.34
C HIS A 185 6.12 -5.66 8.91
N LEU A 186 6.24 -6.96 9.13
CA LEU A 186 7.49 -7.56 9.59
C LEU A 186 7.98 -8.56 8.54
N PRO A 187 9.30 -8.59 8.24
CA PRO A 187 9.91 -9.49 7.25
C PRO A 187 9.39 -10.92 7.32
N GLY A 188 9.28 -11.45 8.54
CA GLY A 188 8.89 -12.82 8.81
C GLY A 188 7.41 -13.12 8.88
N TYR A 189 6.57 -12.09 8.94
CA TYR A 189 5.19 -12.24 9.39
C TYR A 189 4.22 -11.91 8.26
N PHE A 190 3.40 -12.89 7.93
CA PHE A 190 2.45 -12.82 6.83
C PHE A 190 1.07 -12.54 7.43
N TRP A 191 0.83 -11.27 7.72
CA TRP A 191 -0.45 -10.82 8.26
C TRP A 191 -1.46 -10.64 7.14
N GLY A 192 -2.67 -11.13 7.38
CA GLY A 192 -3.75 -10.95 6.43
C GLY A 192 -4.95 -10.22 7.01
N THR A 193 -5.78 -9.76 6.09
CA THR A 193 -7.08 -9.17 6.36
C THR A 193 -8.17 -10.18 6.00
N LEU A 194 -9.26 -10.17 6.75
CA LEU A 194 -10.44 -10.95 6.46
C LEU A 194 -11.60 -10.05 6.09
N SER A 195 -12.15 -10.23 4.91
CA SER A 195 -13.25 -9.44 4.40
C SER A 195 -14.50 -10.29 4.22
N TYR A 196 -15.65 -9.81 4.72
CA TYR A 196 -16.97 -10.39 4.44
C TYR A 196 -17.34 -10.10 2.99
N ARG A 197 -17.67 -11.14 2.21
CA ARG A 197 -18.11 -11.00 0.82
C ARG A 197 -19.61 -11.22 0.67
N LYS A 198 -20.25 -10.42 -0.19
CA LYS A 198 -21.61 -10.68 -0.69
C LYS A 198 -21.71 -10.19 -2.12
N ASN A 199 -22.10 -11.06 -3.05
CA ASN A 199 -22.30 -10.71 -4.47
C ASN A 199 -21.11 -9.92 -5.04
N ASP A 200 -19.93 -10.51 -4.87
CA ASP A 200 -18.62 -9.94 -5.22
C ASP A 200 -18.18 -8.65 -4.51
N SER A 201 -19.03 -8.03 -3.69
CA SER A 201 -18.72 -6.81 -2.95
C SER A 201 -18.15 -7.12 -1.56
N THR A 202 -17.17 -6.32 -1.12
CA THR A 202 -16.66 -6.35 0.26
C THR A 202 -17.61 -5.58 1.16
N LEU A 203 -18.27 -6.27 2.10
CA LEU A 203 -19.23 -5.65 3.03
C LEU A 203 -18.56 -5.06 4.27
N PHE A 204 -17.50 -5.72 4.74
CA PHE A 204 -16.76 -5.32 5.93
C PHE A 204 -15.39 -5.97 5.91
N THR A 205 -14.37 -5.23 6.30
CA THR A 205 -13.00 -5.76 6.43
C THR A 205 -12.64 -5.80 7.91
N LYS A 206 -12.49 -7.00 8.45
CA LYS A 206 -11.73 -7.22 9.68
C LYS A 206 -10.25 -7.24 9.30
N ILE A 207 -9.55 -6.16 9.61
CA ILE A 207 -8.10 -6.26 9.75
C ILE A 207 -7.86 -7.14 10.98
N GLY A 208 -7.11 -8.23 10.83
CA GLY A 208 -6.67 -8.98 12.00
C GLY A 208 -5.81 -8.08 12.85
N ILE A 209 -6.32 -7.65 13.99
CA ILE A 209 -5.51 -6.94 14.98
C ILE A 209 -4.73 -8.03 15.71
N LEU A 210 -3.42 -7.86 15.71
CA LEU A 210 -2.43 -8.68 16.42
C LEU A 210 -2.95 -9.21 17.75
N ASP A 211 -2.76 -10.51 17.97
CA ASP A 211 -2.54 -11.04 19.31
C ASP A 211 -1.13 -11.65 19.41
N TYR A 212 -0.56 -11.46 20.58
CA TYR A 212 0.82 -11.14 20.90
C TYR A 212 1.69 -12.40 21.01
N MET A 213 2.72 -12.52 20.16
CA MET A 213 4.06 -13.04 20.46
C MET A 213 4.96 -12.73 19.24
N PHE A 214 5.74 -11.66 19.37
CA PHE A 214 6.70 -11.22 18.36
C PHE A 214 7.95 -12.11 18.39
N VAL A 215 7.87 -13.34 17.88
CA VAL A 215 9.07 -14.13 17.58
C VAL A 215 9.46 -13.88 16.14
N ASP A 216 10.58 -13.18 15.92
CA ASP A 216 11.14 -12.93 14.59
C ASP A 216 11.26 -14.24 13.80
N SER A 217 10.33 -14.44 12.88
CA SER A 217 10.34 -15.56 11.97
C SER A 217 11.20 -15.16 10.75
N PRO A 218 11.94 -16.07 10.11
CA PRO A 218 12.64 -15.75 8.86
C PRO A 218 11.64 -15.32 7.76
N PRO A 219 12.03 -14.61 6.70
CA PRO A 219 11.14 -14.38 5.55
C PRO A 219 10.73 -15.71 4.86
N LEU A 220 9.82 -15.64 3.89
CA LEU A 220 9.38 -16.81 3.11
C LEU A 220 10.39 -17.08 1.98
N TYR A 221 11.30 -18.04 2.21
CA TYR A 221 12.33 -18.43 1.26
C TYR A 221 11.78 -19.18 0.02
N PRO A 222 12.57 -19.31 -1.06
CA PRO A 222 12.24 -20.18 -2.18
C PRO A 222 11.90 -21.61 -1.77
N ASP A 223 10.92 -22.21 -2.44
CA ASP A 223 10.39 -23.56 -2.21
C ASP A 223 9.96 -23.87 -0.77
N SER A 224 9.65 -22.83 0.01
CA SER A 224 9.23 -22.95 1.41
C SER A 224 7.75 -22.64 1.61
N ILE A 225 7.24 -23.03 2.78
CA ILE A 225 5.85 -22.83 3.19
C ILE A 225 5.84 -22.04 4.50
N LYS A 226 4.90 -21.10 4.60
CA LYS A 226 4.55 -20.46 5.86
C LYS A 226 3.05 -20.46 6.08
N TYR A 227 2.70 -20.23 7.33
CA TYR A 227 1.32 -20.13 7.77
C TYR A 227 0.99 -18.67 8.05
N ALA A 228 -0.12 -18.22 7.51
CA ALA A 228 -0.71 -16.93 7.79
C ALA A 228 -2.05 -17.12 8.50
N THR A 229 -2.41 -16.17 9.34
CA THR A 229 -3.69 -16.16 10.03
C THR A 229 -4.14 -14.72 10.26
N VAL A 230 -5.35 -14.57 10.77
CA VAL A 230 -5.93 -13.28 11.16
C VAL A 230 -5.98 -13.30 12.68
N GLY A 231 -5.18 -12.43 13.32
CA GLY A 231 -5.14 -12.32 14.78
C GLY A 231 -6.54 -12.05 15.33
N SER A 232 -7.09 -13.03 16.05
CA SER A 232 -8.38 -13.04 16.77
C SER A 232 -9.64 -12.53 16.04
N PHE A 233 -10.74 -13.30 16.08
CA PHE A 233 -12.03 -12.90 15.48
C PHE A 233 -12.88 -11.97 16.36
N GLY A 234 -12.28 -11.37 17.39
CA GLY A 234 -12.98 -10.71 18.48
C GLY A 234 -13.39 -11.71 19.56
N LEU A 235 -14.40 -11.38 20.36
CA LEU A 235 -14.81 -12.14 21.56
C LEU A 235 -15.20 -13.61 21.29
N THR A 236 -15.60 -13.95 20.07
CA THR A 236 -16.21 -15.27 19.77
C THR A 236 -15.21 -16.39 19.45
N LYS A 237 -13.90 -16.10 19.30
CA LYS A 237 -12.84 -17.06 18.85
C LYS A 237 -13.20 -17.92 17.61
N LYS A 238 -14.32 -17.64 16.94
CA LYS A 238 -14.89 -18.39 15.82
C LYS A 238 -15.46 -17.40 14.81
N LEU A 239 -15.29 -17.74 13.54
CA LEU A 239 -15.94 -17.06 12.42
C LEU A 239 -17.43 -17.42 12.38
N VAL A 240 -18.26 -16.42 12.08
CA VAL A 240 -19.68 -16.66 11.80
C VAL A 240 -19.84 -17.28 10.41
N PRO A 241 -20.87 -18.12 10.17
CA PRO A 241 -21.09 -18.69 8.84
C PRO A 241 -21.30 -17.60 7.78
N PHE A 242 -20.36 -17.46 6.85
CA PHE A 242 -20.35 -16.45 5.79
C PHE A 242 -19.31 -16.75 4.71
N GLU A 243 -19.35 -15.99 3.61
CA GLU A 243 -18.28 -15.97 2.60
C GLU A 243 -17.20 -14.96 2.98
N TYR A 244 -15.95 -15.41 2.99
CA TYR A 244 -14.82 -14.62 3.40
C TYR A 244 -13.76 -14.55 2.31
N ARG A 245 -13.07 -13.41 2.26
CA ARG A 245 -11.81 -13.24 1.53
C ARG A 245 -10.69 -13.00 2.52
N PHE A 246 -9.70 -13.86 2.51
CA PHE A 246 -8.43 -13.62 3.15
C PHE A 246 -7.48 -12.93 2.16
N GLU A 247 -6.87 -11.82 2.54
CA GLU A 247 -5.86 -11.14 1.73
C GLU A 247 -4.57 -10.97 2.52
N VAL A 248 -3.43 -11.27 1.91
CA VAL A 248 -2.10 -11.06 2.50
C VAL A 248 -1.24 -10.28 1.52
N MET A 249 -0.47 -9.33 2.06
CA MET A 249 0.45 -8.49 1.30
C MET A 249 1.87 -9.01 1.46
N LEU A 250 2.54 -9.29 0.35
CA LEU A 250 3.94 -9.74 0.30
C LEU A 250 4.81 -8.73 -0.42
N ALA A 251 6.11 -8.74 -0.20
CA ALA A 251 7.08 -8.00 -0.99
C ALA A 251 8.26 -8.89 -1.39
N ASP A 252 8.84 -8.68 -2.57
CA ASP A 252 10.07 -9.37 -3.02
C ASP A 252 11.36 -8.78 -2.44
N LYS A 253 11.24 -7.67 -1.74
CA LYS A 253 12.32 -7.00 -1.02
C LYS A 253 11.81 -6.59 0.35
N TRP A 254 12.69 -6.58 1.33
CA TRP A 254 12.35 -6.06 2.64
C TRP A 254 11.95 -4.59 2.51
N GLN A 255 10.68 -4.31 2.79
CA GLN A 255 10.16 -2.96 2.93
C GLN A 255 10.32 -2.59 4.42
N SER A 256 11.18 -1.61 4.75
CA SER A 256 11.34 -1.16 6.14
C SER A 256 9.97 -0.80 6.76
N GLN A 257 9.79 -1.03 8.06
CA GLN A 257 8.53 -0.65 8.73
C GLN A 257 8.27 0.85 8.61
N GLY A 258 9.31 1.64 8.85
CA GLY A 258 9.27 3.10 8.77
C GLY A 258 9.46 3.65 7.36
N ILE A 259 9.22 4.96 7.26
CA ILE A 259 9.60 5.78 6.12
C ILE A 259 10.89 6.51 6.47
N GLY A 260 11.81 6.68 5.52
CA GLY A 260 13.04 7.44 5.73
C GLY A 260 12.83 8.95 5.71
N VAL A 261 13.75 9.71 6.32
CA VAL A 261 13.79 11.16 6.15
C VAL A 261 14.09 11.47 4.68
N TYR A 262 13.17 12.18 4.03
CA TYR A 262 13.32 12.65 2.66
C TYR A 262 13.95 14.03 2.61
N LYS A 263 13.49 14.95 3.46
CA LYS A 263 14.02 16.30 3.58
C LYS A 263 13.79 16.85 4.98
N GLU A 264 14.81 17.45 5.57
CA GLU A 264 14.71 18.11 6.87
C GLU A 264 14.96 19.61 6.72
N LEU A 265 14.05 20.41 7.26
CA LEU A 265 14.16 21.86 7.38
C LEU A 265 13.91 22.27 8.83
N LYS A 266 14.18 23.53 9.17
CA LYS A 266 14.21 24.02 10.57
C LYS A 266 12.96 23.66 11.40
N HIS A 267 11.77 23.72 10.82
CA HIS A 267 10.50 23.52 11.54
C HIS A 267 9.66 22.35 11.01
N ILE A 268 10.20 21.59 10.05
CA ILE A 268 9.47 20.50 9.40
C ILE A 268 10.44 19.41 8.93
N ILE A 269 10.00 18.16 9.10
CA ILE A 269 10.65 16.98 8.56
C ILE A 269 9.68 16.29 7.61
N TRP A 270 10.10 16.15 6.36
CA TRP A 270 9.42 15.36 5.36
C TRP A 270 9.97 13.93 5.39
N TRP A 271 9.07 12.98 5.63
CA TRP A 271 9.31 11.55 5.61
C TRP A 271 8.61 10.98 4.39
N ALA A 272 9.32 10.34 3.47
CA ALA A 272 8.71 9.89 2.22
C ALA A 272 9.23 8.53 1.78
N GLY A 273 8.34 7.70 1.24
CA GLY A 273 8.67 6.33 0.86
C GLY A 273 7.63 5.70 -0.03
N THR A 274 8.14 4.95 -1.00
CA THR A 274 7.35 4.18 -1.95
C THR A 274 7.60 2.70 -1.69
N LYS A 275 6.53 1.92 -1.54
CA LYS A 275 6.59 0.48 -1.29
C LYS A 275 5.81 -0.28 -2.34
N ASN A 276 6.25 -1.49 -2.63
CA ASN A 276 5.62 -2.38 -3.61
C ASN A 276 5.18 -3.66 -2.91
N TYR A 277 3.93 -4.07 -3.14
CA TYR A 277 3.34 -5.24 -2.54
C TYR A 277 2.64 -6.12 -3.56
N TYR A 278 2.87 -7.43 -3.48
CA TYR A 278 2.05 -8.44 -4.13
C TYR A 278 0.87 -8.79 -3.23
N LYS A 279 -0.34 -8.69 -3.77
CA LYS A 279 -1.56 -9.02 -3.07
C LYS A 279 -1.99 -10.44 -3.41
N LEU A 280 -1.94 -11.34 -2.43
CA LEU A 280 -2.56 -12.66 -2.52
C LEU A 280 -3.96 -12.60 -1.94
N LYS A 281 -4.88 -13.35 -2.55
CA LYS A 281 -6.28 -13.43 -2.14
C LYS A 281 -6.71 -14.89 -2.13
N TYR A 282 -7.45 -15.26 -1.10
CA TYR A 282 -8.08 -16.57 -1.01
C TYR A 282 -9.53 -16.41 -0.54
N ASP A 283 -10.46 -16.83 -1.38
CA ASP A 283 -11.90 -16.81 -1.05
C ASP A 283 -12.30 -18.17 -0.50
N PHE A 284 -13.01 -18.17 0.63
CA PHE A 284 -13.50 -19.38 1.29
C PHE A 284 -14.85 -19.14 1.96
N LYS A 285 -15.51 -20.22 2.35
CA LYS A 285 -16.81 -20.17 3.01
C LYS A 285 -16.74 -20.90 4.35
N VAL A 286 -17.34 -20.29 5.36
CA VAL A 286 -17.62 -20.96 6.64
C VAL A 286 -19.07 -21.40 6.61
N ASP A 287 -19.29 -22.71 6.58
CA ASP A 287 -20.62 -23.31 6.68
C ASP A 287 -21.06 -23.44 8.15
N LYS A 288 -22.34 -23.78 8.37
CA LYS A 288 -22.96 -23.88 9.70
C LYS A 288 -22.43 -25.03 10.55
#